data_AF-A0A1H7ZQB2-F1
#
_entry.id   AF-A0A1H7ZQB2-F1
#
_cell.length_a   1.000
_cell.length_b   1.000
_cell.length_c   1.000
_cell.angle_alpha   90.00
_cell.angle_beta   90.00
_cell.angle_gamma   90.00
#
_symmetry.space_group_name_H-M   'P 1'
#
loop_
_entity.id
_entity.type
_entity.pdbx_description
1 polymer ?
#
loop_
_entity_poly.entity_id
_entity_poly.type
_entity_poly.pdbx_seq_one_letter_code
_entity_poly.pdbx_strand_id
1 'polypeptide(L)'
;MGGMERADAARNRARILEAASRLFAERPPQDVTMDDIAKAAGVGRGTLYRRYPDRASIAVALLDEHERALQERLLRGDPPLGPGAPPAARLAAFYAAMVELLEDHRHLVLGTEVGRSRFETGAYGFWRAHVRALIVAAGAPDPDALVEPLLAPLAPDVYGRQREALGLTPERITAALTRLAALLA
;
A
#
# COMPACT_ATOMS: atom_id res chain seq x y z
N MET A 1 27.86 20.95 7.33
CA MET A 1 26.83 21.39 6.36
C MET A 1 25.79 20.32 6.01
N GLY A 2 26.11 19.03 5.90
CA GLY A 2 25.17 18.00 5.41
C GLY A 2 23.99 17.58 6.31
N GLY A 3 23.74 18.22 7.45
CA GLY A 3 22.55 17.96 8.29
C GLY A 3 21.31 18.71 7.80
N MET A 4 21.49 19.99 7.44
CA MET A 4 20.44 20.89 6.97
C MET A 4 19.94 20.48 5.57
N GLU A 5 20.86 20.18 4.65
CA GLU A 5 20.53 19.73 3.29
C GLU A 5 19.75 18.41 3.27
N ARG A 6 20.05 17.48 4.20
CA ARG A 6 19.28 16.23 4.35
C ARG A 6 17.86 16.49 4.86
N ALA A 7 17.71 17.41 5.81
CA ALA A 7 16.40 17.80 6.32
C ALA A 7 15.56 18.51 5.24
N ASP A 8 16.17 19.37 4.43
CA ASP A 8 15.52 20.02 3.28
C ASP A 8 15.12 19.00 2.20
N ALA A 9 15.99 18.04 1.89
CA ALA A 9 15.69 16.98 0.94
C ALA A 9 14.52 16.10 1.42
N ALA A 10 14.45 15.79 2.73
CA ALA A 10 13.34 15.05 3.32
C ALA A 10 12.03 15.84 3.27
N ARG A 11 12.05 17.14 3.62
CA ARG A 11 10.87 18.03 3.50
C ARG A 11 10.39 18.14 2.06
N ASN A 12 11.31 18.31 1.11
CA ASN A 12 10.97 18.37 -0.32
C ASN A 12 10.34 17.07 -0.79
N ARG A 13 10.87 15.91 -0.37
CA ARG A 13 10.27 14.61 -0.67
C ARG A 13 8.84 14.54 -0.14
N ALA A 14 8.61 14.89 1.13
CA ALA A 14 7.28 14.85 1.73
C ALA A 14 6.28 15.72 0.94
N ARG A 15 6.65 16.96 0.62
CA ARG A 15 5.81 17.88 -0.18
C ARG A 15 5.49 17.33 -1.58
N ILE A 16 6.47 16.71 -2.24
CA ILE A 16 6.28 16.12 -3.57
C ILE A 16 5.27 14.96 -3.50
N LEU A 17 5.45 14.04 -2.56
CA LEU A 17 4.57 12.86 -2.42
C LEU A 17 3.16 13.25 -2.01
N GLU A 18 3.01 14.21 -1.09
CA GLU A 18 1.70 14.74 -0.68
C GLU A 18 0.98 15.41 -1.86
N ALA A 19 1.68 16.26 -2.61
CA ALA A 19 1.11 16.91 -3.79
C ALA A 19 0.71 15.91 -4.88
N ALA A 20 1.54 14.90 -5.12
CA ALA A 20 1.26 13.84 -6.08
C ALA A 20 0.03 13.01 -5.66
N SER A 21 -0.01 12.57 -4.39
CA SER A 21 -1.14 11.82 -3.82
C SER A 21 -2.47 12.57 -4.01
N ARG A 22 -2.50 13.86 -3.66
CA ARG A 22 -3.67 14.71 -3.84
C ARG A 22 -4.08 14.83 -5.32
N LEU A 23 -3.12 15.13 -6.20
CA LEU A 23 -3.43 15.30 -7.63
C LEU A 23 -3.94 14.01 -8.28
N PHE A 24 -3.40 12.85 -7.90
CA PHE A 24 -3.86 11.56 -8.39
C PHE A 24 -5.23 11.16 -7.84
N ALA A 25 -5.62 11.63 -6.65
CA ALA A 25 -6.96 11.42 -6.11
C ALA A 25 -8.02 12.30 -6.80
N GLU A 26 -7.64 13.51 -7.22
CA GLU A 26 -8.56 14.49 -7.82
C GLU A 26 -8.76 14.32 -9.33
N ARG A 27 -7.80 13.72 -10.03
CA ARG A 27 -7.76 13.71 -11.50
C ARG A 27 -7.39 12.33 -12.04
N PRO A 28 -7.88 11.96 -13.23
CA PRO A 28 -7.35 10.79 -13.93
C PRO A 28 -5.82 10.88 -14.04
N PRO A 29 -5.07 9.81 -13.78
CA PRO A 29 -3.62 9.89 -13.71
C PRO A 29 -3.01 10.45 -14.98
N GLN A 30 -3.52 10.08 -16.15
CA GLN A 30 -3.04 10.58 -17.44
C GLN A 30 -3.05 12.10 -17.57
N ASP A 31 -3.92 12.80 -16.82
CA ASP A 31 -4.07 14.25 -16.85
C ASP A 31 -3.14 14.99 -15.88
N VAL A 32 -2.44 14.25 -15.00
CA VAL A 32 -1.48 14.83 -14.05
C VAL A 32 -0.10 14.89 -14.70
N THR A 33 0.52 16.07 -14.77
CA THR A 33 1.88 16.21 -15.32
C THR A 33 2.94 16.36 -14.22
N MET A 34 4.21 16.18 -14.58
CA MET A 34 5.34 16.48 -13.66
C MET A 34 5.36 17.96 -13.25
N ASP A 35 4.96 18.85 -14.16
CA ASP A 35 4.91 20.29 -13.90
C ASP A 35 3.78 20.64 -12.92
N ASP A 36 2.62 19.97 -13.01
CA ASP A 36 1.54 20.11 -12.02
C ASP A 36 2.01 19.72 -10.62
N ILE A 37 2.72 18.60 -10.50
CA ILE A 37 3.25 18.11 -9.22
C ILE A 37 4.30 19.08 -8.67
N ALA A 38 5.25 19.55 -9.51
CA ALA A 38 6.26 20.52 -9.10
C ALA A 38 5.62 21.81 -8.55
N LYS A 39 4.62 22.33 -9.28
CA LYS A 39 3.87 23.53 -8.90
C LYS A 39 3.10 23.32 -7.59
N ALA A 40 2.37 22.21 -7.47
CA ALA A 40 1.57 21.90 -6.30
C ALA A 40 2.43 21.64 -5.03
N ALA A 41 3.63 21.08 -5.19
CA ALA A 41 4.58 20.86 -4.10
C ALA A 41 5.40 22.10 -3.73
N GLY A 42 5.38 23.15 -4.57
CA GLY A 42 6.21 24.35 -4.41
C GLY A 42 7.70 24.03 -4.50
N VAL A 43 8.10 23.17 -5.44
CA VAL A 43 9.49 22.78 -5.71
C VAL A 43 9.88 23.13 -7.14
N GLY A 44 11.17 23.42 -7.38
CA GLY A 44 11.66 23.66 -8.74
C GLY A 44 11.62 22.38 -9.58
N ARG A 45 11.30 22.50 -10.88
CA ARG A 45 11.27 21.36 -11.81
C ARG A 45 12.56 20.54 -11.79
N GLY A 46 13.71 21.20 -11.84
CA GLY A 46 15.01 20.51 -11.77
C GLY A 46 15.22 19.74 -10.45
N THR A 47 14.64 20.19 -9.35
CA THR A 47 14.66 19.46 -8.06
C THR A 47 13.79 18.21 -8.12
N LEU A 48 12.59 18.31 -8.71
CA LEU A 48 11.70 17.17 -8.92
C LEU A 48 12.35 16.14 -9.84
N TYR A 49 12.72 16.54 -11.07
CA TYR A 49 13.26 15.65 -12.11
C TYR A 49 14.57 14.96 -11.70
N ARG A 50 15.43 15.62 -10.92
CA ARG A 50 16.65 15.00 -10.39
C ARG A 50 16.36 13.82 -9.46
N ARG A 51 15.25 13.85 -8.74
CA ARG A 51 14.86 12.80 -7.79
C ARG A 51 13.88 11.79 -8.41
N TYR A 52 13.02 12.28 -9.27
CA TYR A 52 11.92 11.54 -9.89
C TYR A 52 11.94 11.84 -11.38
N PRO A 53 12.57 10.99 -12.22
CA PRO A 53 12.68 11.24 -13.66
C PRO A 53 11.31 11.26 -14.35
N ASP A 54 10.35 10.53 -13.81
CA ASP A 54 8.99 10.40 -14.35
C ASP A 54 7.95 10.21 -13.24
N ARG A 55 6.67 10.20 -13.62
CA ARG A 55 5.55 9.98 -12.70
C ARG A 55 5.54 8.59 -12.09
N ALA A 56 6.02 7.57 -12.80
CA ALA A 56 6.05 6.20 -12.28
C ALA A 56 7.01 6.10 -11.08
N SER A 57 8.14 6.82 -11.12
CA SER A 57 9.07 6.91 -10.00
C SER A 57 8.48 7.60 -8.77
N ILE A 58 7.59 8.59 -8.96
CA ILE A 58 6.84 9.22 -7.86
C ILE A 58 5.83 8.23 -7.28
N ALA A 59 5.12 7.51 -8.15
CA ALA A 59 4.14 6.51 -7.77
C ALA A 59 4.74 5.39 -6.92
N VAL A 60 5.88 4.83 -7.34
CA VAL A 60 6.63 3.83 -6.57
C VAL A 60 7.02 4.39 -5.21
N ALA A 61 7.54 5.61 -5.16
CA ALA A 61 7.94 6.23 -3.89
C ALA A 61 6.75 6.54 -2.96
N LEU A 62 5.55 6.76 -3.51
CA LEU A 62 4.31 6.94 -2.75
C LEU A 62 3.83 5.60 -2.19
N LEU A 63 3.86 4.54 -3.01
CA LEU A 63 3.53 3.18 -2.58
C LEU A 63 4.45 2.74 -1.43
N ASP A 64 5.76 2.90 -1.59
CA ASP A 64 6.75 2.61 -0.54
C ASP A 64 6.44 3.35 0.78
N GLU A 65 6.00 4.61 0.71
CA GLU A 65 5.65 5.40 1.89
C GLU A 65 4.39 4.87 2.57
N HIS A 66 3.34 4.58 1.79
CA HIS A 66 2.09 4.06 2.33
C HIS A 66 2.26 2.63 2.90
N GLU A 67 3.09 1.80 2.26
CA GLU A 67 3.46 0.48 2.78
C GLU A 67 4.20 0.60 4.11
N ARG A 68 5.20 1.49 4.22
CA ARG A 68 5.90 1.75 5.49
C ARG A 68 4.97 2.25 6.58
N ALA A 69 4.04 3.15 6.24
CA ALA A 69 3.05 3.65 7.20
C ALA A 69 2.13 2.52 7.69
N LEU A 70 1.72 1.61 6.81
CA LEU A 70 0.94 0.44 7.18
C LEU A 70 1.75 -0.54 8.07
N GLN A 71 3.02 -0.79 7.74
CA GLN A 71 3.92 -1.60 8.58
C GLN A 71 4.02 -1.03 10.00
N GLU A 72 4.18 0.29 10.12
CA GLU A 72 4.23 0.98 11.40
C GLU A 72 2.94 0.78 12.20
N ARG A 73 1.78 0.94 11.57
CA ARG A 73 0.46 0.71 12.21
C ARG A 73 0.29 -0.73 12.68
N LEU A 74 0.79 -1.72 11.94
CA LEU A 74 0.70 -3.13 12.33
C LEU A 74 1.60 -3.49 13.50
N LEU A 75 2.77 -2.84 13.60
CA LEU A 75 3.75 -3.07 14.67
C LEU A 75 3.42 -2.31 15.95
N ARG A 76 2.99 -1.05 15.83
CA ARG A 76 2.92 -0.10 16.96
C ARG A 76 1.61 0.68 17.04
N GLY A 77 0.70 0.50 16.09
CA GLY A 77 -0.60 1.17 16.11
C GLY A 77 -1.56 0.59 17.15
N ASP A 78 -2.76 1.15 17.19
CA ASP A 78 -3.82 0.70 18.08
C ASP A 78 -4.55 -0.55 17.53
N PRO A 79 -5.10 -1.41 18.40
CA PRO A 79 -5.98 -2.49 17.98
C PRO A 79 -7.23 -1.94 17.25
N PRO A 80 -7.82 -2.68 16.29
CA PRO A 80 -7.50 -4.07 15.97
C PRO A 80 -6.33 -4.25 14.99
N LEU A 81 -5.85 -3.22 14.32
CA LEU A 81 -4.76 -3.35 13.34
C LEU A 81 -3.40 -3.57 14.02
N GLY A 82 -3.12 -2.80 15.07
CA GLY A 82 -1.96 -2.97 15.93
C GLY A 82 -2.19 -3.98 17.07
N PRO A 83 -1.15 -4.27 17.87
CA PRO A 83 -1.18 -5.35 18.86
C PRO A 83 -2.32 -5.25 19.89
N GLY A 84 -2.70 -6.39 20.48
CA GLY A 84 -3.68 -6.44 21.58
C GLY A 84 -5.09 -6.88 21.19
N ALA A 85 -5.36 -7.15 19.92
CA ALA A 85 -6.61 -7.77 19.45
C ALA A 85 -6.43 -9.26 19.09
N PRO A 86 -7.51 -10.07 19.08
CA PRO A 86 -7.46 -11.46 18.62
C PRO A 86 -6.94 -11.60 17.17
N PRO A 87 -6.27 -12.70 16.80
CA PRO A 87 -5.68 -12.88 15.48
C PRO A 87 -6.65 -12.66 14.31
N ALA A 88 -7.87 -13.18 14.40
CA ALA A 88 -8.90 -12.98 13.38
C ALA A 88 -9.28 -11.49 13.18
N ALA A 89 -9.39 -10.74 14.27
CA ALA A 89 -9.68 -9.30 14.22
C ALA A 89 -8.50 -8.50 13.61
N ARG A 90 -7.26 -8.90 13.94
CA ARG A 90 -6.04 -8.32 13.35
C ARG A 90 -5.96 -8.59 11.85
N LEU A 91 -6.27 -9.82 11.43
CA LEU A 91 -6.29 -10.20 10.01
C LEU A 91 -7.37 -9.44 9.23
N ALA A 92 -8.57 -9.28 9.80
CA ALA A 92 -9.64 -8.49 9.20
C ALA A 92 -9.24 -7.01 9.04
N ALA A 93 -8.62 -6.41 10.06
CA ALA A 93 -8.13 -5.04 10.00
C ALA A 93 -7.00 -4.88 8.97
N PHE A 94 -6.10 -5.87 8.88
CA PHE A 94 -5.06 -5.92 7.85
C PHE A 94 -5.68 -5.96 6.44
N TYR A 95 -6.71 -6.79 6.21
CA TYR A 95 -7.40 -6.82 4.92
C TYR A 95 -8.04 -5.49 4.56
N ALA A 96 -8.71 -4.82 5.50
CA ALA A 96 -9.29 -3.50 5.26
C ALA A 96 -8.22 -2.49 4.83
N ALA A 97 -7.11 -2.42 5.57
CA ALA A 97 -6.00 -1.52 5.25
C ALA A 97 -5.30 -1.85 3.93
N MET A 98 -5.20 -3.13 3.56
CA MET A 98 -4.63 -3.54 2.28
C MET A 98 -5.57 -3.24 1.10
N VAL A 99 -6.89 -3.34 1.29
CA VAL A 99 -7.87 -2.92 0.28
C VAL A 99 -7.82 -1.41 0.06
N GLU A 100 -7.71 -0.61 1.13
CA GLU A 100 -7.48 0.84 1.03
C GLU A 100 -6.21 1.14 0.22
N LEU A 101 -5.09 0.48 0.56
CA LEU A 101 -3.83 0.64 -0.16
C LEU A 101 -3.97 0.26 -1.65
N LEU A 102 -4.67 -0.83 -1.96
CA LEU A 102 -4.90 -1.26 -3.35
C LEU A 102 -5.79 -0.28 -4.13
N GLU A 103 -6.82 0.28 -3.49
CA GLU A 103 -7.71 1.26 -4.14
C GLU A 103 -6.96 2.58 -4.39
N ASP A 104 -6.24 3.08 -3.40
CA ASP A 104 -5.43 4.31 -3.50
C ASP A 104 -4.41 4.22 -4.63
N HIS A 105 -3.85 3.03 -4.87
CA HIS A 105 -2.80 2.82 -5.86
C HIS A 105 -3.29 2.12 -7.14
N ARG A 106 -4.59 1.84 -7.30
CA ARG A 106 -5.11 1.09 -8.47
C ARG A 106 -4.69 1.71 -9.80
N HIS A 107 -4.60 3.03 -9.80
CA HIS A 107 -4.33 3.86 -10.95
C HIS A 107 -2.83 3.93 -11.29
N LEU A 108 -1.96 3.54 -10.35
CA LEU A 108 -0.52 3.39 -10.53
C LEU A 108 -0.16 1.98 -11.00
N VAL A 109 -0.92 0.98 -10.53
CA VAL A 109 -0.68 -0.44 -10.80
C VAL A 109 -1.09 -0.86 -12.22
N LEU A 110 -1.98 -0.11 -12.89
CA LEU A 110 -2.40 -0.37 -14.28
C LEU A 110 -1.39 0.11 -15.34
N GLY A 111 -0.33 0.82 -14.94
CA GLY A 111 0.82 1.14 -15.79
C GLY A 111 1.82 -0.04 -15.88
N THR A 112 1.39 -1.12 -16.54
CA THR A 112 2.10 -2.27 -17.19
C THR A 112 3.48 -2.81 -16.73
N GLU A 113 4.21 -2.25 -15.75
CA GLU A 113 5.53 -2.75 -15.33
C GLU A 113 5.66 -3.06 -13.83
N VAL A 114 4.72 -2.60 -12.98
CA VAL A 114 4.81 -2.79 -11.52
C VAL A 114 4.42 -4.22 -11.08
N GLY A 115 3.68 -4.96 -11.91
CA GLY A 115 3.07 -6.25 -11.55
C GLY A 115 4.05 -7.38 -11.19
N ARG A 116 5.26 -7.41 -11.76
CA ARG A 116 6.27 -8.44 -11.43
C ARG A 116 7.14 -8.08 -10.23
N SER A 117 7.35 -6.80 -9.93
CA SER A 117 8.31 -6.36 -8.91
C SER A 117 7.81 -6.58 -7.47
N ARG A 118 6.49 -6.73 -7.24
CA ARG A 118 5.91 -6.89 -5.88
C ARG A 118 6.40 -8.12 -5.12
N PHE A 119 6.71 -9.22 -5.80
CA PHE A 119 7.22 -10.46 -5.16
C PHE A 119 8.68 -10.33 -4.71
N GLU A 120 9.38 -9.27 -5.13
CA GLU A 120 10.78 -8.98 -4.80
C GLU A 120 10.94 -7.77 -3.86
N THR A 121 9.84 -7.12 -3.46
CA THR A 121 9.87 -6.00 -2.51
C THR A 121 9.96 -6.49 -1.06
N GLY A 122 10.69 -5.74 -0.22
CA GLY A 122 10.77 -6.01 1.22
C GLY A 122 9.41 -5.98 1.94
N ALA A 123 8.41 -5.29 1.38
CA ALA A 123 7.06 -5.22 1.93
C ALA A 123 6.34 -6.57 1.87
N TYR A 124 6.48 -7.34 0.79
CA TYR A 124 5.85 -8.66 0.69
C TYR A 124 6.35 -9.61 1.77
N GLY A 125 7.66 -9.64 2.01
CA GLY A 125 8.26 -10.42 3.10
C GLY A 125 7.68 -10.06 4.47
N PHE A 126 7.44 -8.77 4.72
CA PHE A 126 6.79 -8.31 5.95
C PHE A 126 5.32 -8.76 6.03
N TRP A 127 4.52 -8.60 4.97
CA TRP A 127 3.12 -9.06 4.94
C TRP A 127 3.02 -10.56 5.22
N ARG A 128 3.92 -11.33 4.60
CA ARG A 128 4.04 -12.77 4.78
C ARG A 128 4.36 -13.15 6.23
N ALA A 129 5.33 -12.47 6.84
CA ALA A 129 5.68 -12.68 8.25
C ALA A 129 4.54 -12.30 9.19
N HIS A 130 3.85 -11.18 8.93
CA HIS A 130 2.72 -10.72 9.72
C HIS A 130 1.56 -11.73 9.71
N VAL A 131 1.10 -12.13 8.52
CA VAL A 131 -0.01 -13.09 8.38
C VAL A 131 0.36 -14.43 9.00
N ARG A 132 1.59 -14.93 8.79
CA ARG A 132 2.08 -16.15 9.45
C ARG A 132 2.01 -16.06 10.97
N ALA A 133 2.44 -14.94 11.55
CA ALA A 133 2.39 -14.73 13.00
C ALA A 133 0.96 -14.77 13.55
N LEU A 134 -0.02 -14.24 12.80
CA LEU A 134 -1.43 -14.32 13.18
C LEU A 134 -1.96 -15.76 13.12
N ILE A 135 -1.62 -16.51 12.07
CA ILE A 135 -2.04 -17.91 11.93
C ILE A 135 -1.49 -18.77 13.08
N VAL A 136 -0.21 -18.58 13.43
CA VAL A 136 0.42 -19.26 14.58
C VAL A 136 -0.25 -18.86 15.89
N ALA A 137 -0.52 -17.57 16.10
CA ALA A 137 -1.19 -17.09 17.31
C ALA A 137 -2.63 -17.58 17.44
N ALA A 138 -3.29 -17.90 16.33
CA ALA A 138 -4.61 -18.52 16.30
C ALA A 138 -4.59 -20.03 16.58
N GLY A 139 -3.41 -20.67 16.57
CA GLY A 139 -3.30 -22.12 16.76
C GLY A 139 -3.79 -22.95 15.56
N ALA A 140 -3.86 -22.35 14.37
CA ALA A 140 -4.30 -23.06 13.17
C ALA A 140 -3.24 -24.11 12.74
N PRO A 141 -3.67 -25.29 12.26
CA PRO A 141 -2.76 -26.31 11.76
C PRO A 141 -2.08 -25.86 10.46
N ASP A 142 -0.85 -26.32 10.25
CA ASP A 142 -0.04 -26.06 9.05
C ASP A 142 -0.03 -24.57 8.63
N PRO A 143 0.53 -23.68 9.47
CA PRO A 143 0.47 -22.24 9.22
C PRO A 143 1.14 -21.86 7.90
N ASP A 144 2.19 -22.56 7.50
CA ASP A 144 2.94 -22.27 6.28
C ASP A 144 2.13 -22.56 5.00
N ALA A 145 1.25 -23.57 5.01
CA ALA A 145 0.33 -23.83 3.91
C ALA A 145 -0.79 -22.78 3.78
N LEU A 146 -1.11 -22.04 4.85
CA LEU A 146 -2.19 -21.06 4.89
C LEU A 146 -1.77 -19.63 4.49
N VAL A 147 -0.48 -19.31 4.54
CA VAL A 147 0.00 -17.93 4.30
C VAL A 147 -0.32 -17.43 2.89
N GLU A 148 0.07 -18.16 1.84
CA GLU A 148 -0.13 -17.72 0.45
C GLU A 148 -1.64 -17.67 0.09
N PRO A 149 -2.47 -18.66 0.45
CA PRO A 149 -3.93 -18.56 0.25
C PRO A 149 -4.58 -17.36 0.94
N LEU A 150 -4.11 -16.97 2.12
CA LEU A 150 -4.64 -15.81 2.85
C LEU A 150 -4.14 -14.48 2.26
N LEU A 151 -3.01 -14.45 1.56
CA LEU A 151 -2.50 -13.27 0.85
C LEU A 151 -3.01 -13.16 -0.59
N ALA A 152 -3.33 -14.28 -1.24
CA ALA A 152 -3.72 -14.33 -2.65
C ALA A 152 -4.88 -13.37 -3.04
N PRO A 153 -5.92 -13.16 -2.21
CA PRO A 153 -6.97 -12.19 -2.54
C PRO A 153 -6.50 -10.73 -2.65
N LEU A 154 -5.34 -10.41 -2.08
CA LEU A 154 -4.71 -9.08 -2.12
C LEU A 154 -3.73 -8.93 -3.30
N ALA A 155 -3.71 -9.88 -4.23
CA ALA A 155 -2.98 -9.73 -5.48
C ALA A 155 -3.66 -8.64 -6.34
N PRO A 156 -2.94 -7.64 -6.90
CA PRO A 156 -3.53 -6.50 -7.58
C PRO A 156 -4.26 -6.88 -8.85
N ASP A 157 -3.85 -7.94 -9.53
CA ASP A 157 -4.56 -8.53 -10.66
C ASP A 157 -5.89 -9.14 -10.22
N VAL A 158 -5.92 -9.82 -9.07
CA VAL A 158 -7.16 -10.34 -8.47
C VAL A 158 -8.08 -9.19 -8.05
N TYR A 159 -7.54 -8.19 -7.35
CA TYR A 159 -8.29 -7.00 -6.92
C TYR A 159 -8.79 -6.19 -8.12
N GLY A 160 -7.94 -5.94 -9.11
CA GLY A 160 -8.29 -5.25 -10.36
C GLY A 160 -9.42 -5.96 -11.10
N ARG A 161 -9.35 -7.29 -11.22
CA ARG A 161 -10.45 -8.09 -11.79
C ARG A 161 -11.75 -7.94 -10.98
N GLN A 162 -11.68 -7.96 -9.65
CA GLN A 162 -12.86 -7.76 -8.79
C GLN A 162 -13.50 -6.38 -9.00
N ARG A 163 -12.69 -5.33 -9.13
CA ARG A 163 -13.16 -3.95 -9.32
C ARG A 163 -13.70 -3.72 -10.73
N GLU A 164 -12.98 -4.14 -11.75
CA GLU A 164 -13.25 -3.77 -13.14
C GLU A 164 -14.16 -4.76 -13.85
N ALA A 165 -13.90 -6.06 -13.73
CA ALA A 165 -14.66 -7.09 -14.44
C ALA A 165 -15.90 -7.54 -13.66
N LEU A 166 -15.84 -7.56 -12.32
CA LEU A 166 -16.94 -8.04 -11.48
C LEU A 166 -17.74 -6.90 -10.81
N GLY A 167 -17.28 -5.64 -10.92
CA GLY A 167 -17.97 -4.47 -10.37
C GLY A 167 -18.14 -4.51 -8.85
N LEU A 168 -17.29 -5.26 -8.13
CA LEU A 168 -17.34 -5.30 -6.66
C LEU A 168 -16.77 -4.00 -6.10
N THR A 169 -17.41 -3.44 -5.08
CA THR A 169 -16.89 -2.24 -4.38
C THR A 169 -15.83 -2.63 -3.35
N PRO A 170 -14.92 -1.71 -2.95
CA PRO A 170 -13.94 -1.98 -1.91
C PRO A 170 -14.59 -2.47 -0.61
N GLU A 171 -15.76 -1.93 -0.24
CA GLU A 171 -16.49 -2.31 0.97
C GLU A 171 -16.97 -3.77 0.90
N ARG A 172 -17.45 -4.21 -0.27
CA ARG A 172 -17.87 -5.60 -0.47
C ARG A 172 -16.69 -6.56 -0.43
N ILE A 173 -15.54 -6.17 -0.98
CA ILE A 173 -14.31 -6.97 -0.97
C ILE A 173 -13.81 -7.10 0.47
N THR A 174 -13.69 -5.98 1.19
CA THR A 174 -13.31 -5.95 2.61
C THR A 174 -14.26 -6.79 3.47
N ALA A 175 -15.58 -6.71 3.25
CA ALA A 175 -16.55 -7.53 3.99
C ALA A 175 -16.38 -9.03 3.74
N ALA A 176 -16.08 -9.44 2.50
CA ALA A 176 -15.81 -10.84 2.18
C ALA A 176 -14.52 -11.34 2.85
N LEU A 177 -13.45 -10.54 2.80
CA LEU A 177 -12.17 -10.86 3.46
C LEU A 177 -12.27 -10.87 4.98
N THR A 178 -13.11 -10.01 5.56
CA THR A 178 -13.41 -10.03 7.00
C THR A 178 -14.06 -11.35 7.41
N ARG A 179 -14.96 -11.90 6.59
CA ARG A 179 -15.56 -13.24 6.84
C ARG A 179 -14.52 -14.35 6.70
N LEU A 180 -13.60 -14.25 5.74
CA LEU A 180 -12.48 -15.19 5.60
C LEU A 180 -11.59 -15.17 6.85
N ALA A 181 -11.26 -13.98 7.36
CA ALA A 181 -10.45 -13.82 8.57
C ALA A 181 -11.11 -14.44 9.81
N ALA A 182 -12.44 -14.41 9.90
CA ALA A 182 -13.18 -15.03 11.00
C ALA A 182 -13.06 -16.56 11.03
N LEU A 183 -12.65 -17.21 9.93
CA LEU A 183 -12.38 -18.65 9.89
C LEU A 183 -11.06 -19.03 10.56
N LEU A 184 -10.24 -18.05 10.92
CA LEU A 184 -9.01 -18.25 11.70
C LEU A 184 -9.31 -18.40 13.21
N ALA A 185 -10.54 -18.19 13.66
CA ALA A 185 -10.93 -18.21 15.07
C ALA A 185 -11.23 -19.62 15.60
#